data_AF-A0A6C0IPT5-F1
#
_entry.id   AF-A0A6C0IPT5-F1
#
_cell.length_a   1.000
_cell.length_b   1.000
_cell.length_c   1.000
_cell.angle_alpha   90.00
_cell.angle_beta   90.00
_cell.angle_gamma   90.00
#
_symmetry.space_group_name_H-M   'P 1'
#
loop_
_entity.id
_entity.type
_entity.pdbx_description
1 polymer ?
#
loop_
_entity_poly.entity_id
_entity_poly.type
_entity_poly.pdbx_seq_one_letter_code
_entity_poly.pdbx_strand_id
1 'polypeptide(L)'
;MTCFWDGIIKALEHGDYIKIGCNGMLNKHQLIDILKTRNVKIENVTWNGNRISDVEKGEHYEAIKNYDKGGINGGHLCSSCDSFLLLISEIFEVNIKHLYLNVEMEYLNTKKSNKTLKFASNRGHFWGIK
;
A
#
# COMPACT_ATOMS: atom_id res chain seq x y z
N MET A 1 -0.47 11.83 7.70
CA MET A 1 0.99 11.50 7.69
C MET A 1 1.56 11.59 6.28
N THR A 2 2.34 12.63 5.95
CA THR A 2 2.93 12.78 4.60
C THR A 2 4.05 11.77 4.31
N CYS A 3 4.65 11.21 5.36
CA CYS A 3 5.71 10.21 5.32
C CYS A 3 5.26 8.80 4.95
N PHE A 4 3.95 8.54 4.92
CA PHE A 4 3.40 7.26 4.43
C PHE A 4 3.92 6.98 3.01
N TRP A 5 3.68 7.92 2.09
CA TRP A 5 4.11 7.83 0.71
C TRP A 5 5.63 7.75 0.55
N ASP A 6 6.39 8.52 1.37
CA ASP A 6 7.85 8.44 1.37
C ASP A 6 8.35 7.06 1.79
N GLY A 7 7.70 6.45 2.79
CA GLY A 7 8.02 5.11 3.27
C GLY A 7 7.83 4.07 2.16
N ILE A 8 6.70 4.13 1.46
CA ILE A 8 6.43 3.23 0.32
C ILE A 8 7.47 3.43 -0.79
N ILE A 9 7.70 4.67 -1.22
CA ILE A 9 8.61 4.97 -2.33
C ILE A 9 10.04 4.49 -2.02
N LYS A 10 10.50 4.64 -0.78
CA LYS A 10 11.85 4.20 -0.38
C LYS A 10 11.99 2.68 -0.22
N ALA A 11 10.89 1.97 0.02
CA ALA A 11 10.90 0.51 0.20
C ALA A 11 10.75 -0.26 -1.12
N LEU A 12 10.15 0.36 -2.14
CA LEU A 12 10.10 -0.20 -3.49
C LEU A 12 11.45 -0.02 -4.20
N GLU A 13 11.78 -0.96 -5.08
CA GLU A 13 13.02 -0.94 -5.85
C GLU A 13 12.71 -0.65 -7.32
N HIS A 14 13.74 -0.31 -8.11
CA HIS A 14 13.60 0.00 -9.53
C HIS A 14 12.82 -1.08 -10.32
N GLY A 15 13.08 -2.36 -10.02
CA GLY A 15 12.39 -3.48 -10.64
C GLY A 15 10.88 -3.51 -10.38
N ASP A 16 10.41 -2.98 -9.24
CA ASP A 16 8.97 -2.91 -8.94
C ASP A 16 8.28 -1.83 -9.78
N TYR A 17 8.95 -0.70 -10.00
CA TYR A 17 8.46 0.35 -10.89
C TYR A 17 8.39 -0.12 -12.34
N ILE A 18 9.35 -0.92 -12.81
CA ILE A 18 9.31 -1.48 -14.16
C ILE A 18 8.08 -2.38 -14.36
N LYS A 19 7.70 -3.21 -13.36
CA LYS A 19 6.50 -4.08 -13.45
C LYS A 19 5.22 -3.28 -13.74
N ILE A 20 5.17 -2.05 -13.26
CA ILE A 20 4.05 -1.12 -13.47
C ILE A 20 4.29 -0.14 -14.63
N GLY A 21 5.25 -0.44 -15.51
CA GLY A 21 5.53 0.35 -16.72
C GLY A 21 6.23 1.67 -16.46
N CYS A 22 6.90 1.84 -15.31
CA CYS A 22 7.60 3.05 -14.94
C CYS A 22 9.13 2.85 -15.00
N ASN A 23 9.83 3.74 -15.70
CA ASN A 23 11.28 3.63 -15.91
C ASN A 23 12.14 4.26 -14.80
N GLY A 24 11.52 4.81 -13.75
CA GLY A 24 12.21 5.47 -12.64
C GLY A 24 11.37 5.59 -11.37
N MET A 25 12.01 6.04 -10.30
CA MET A 25 11.33 6.31 -9.03
C MET A 25 10.25 7.38 -9.21
N LEU A 26 9.11 7.14 -8.57
CA LEU A 26 7.97 8.04 -8.60
C LEU A 26 8.02 9.01 -7.43
N ASN A 27 7.56 10.24 -7.65
CA ASN A 27 7.19 11.11 -6.54
C ASN A 27 5.83 10.70 -5.96
N LYS A 28 5.43 11.29 -4.82
CA LYS A 28 4.19 10.95 -4.10
C LYS A 28 2.94 11.05 -4.97
N HIS A 29 2.82 12.14 -5.74
CA HIS A 29 1.67 12.39 -6.59
C HIS A 29 1.60 11.36 -7.73
N GLN A 30 2.73 11.08 -8.36
CA GLN A 30 2.82 10.08 -9.41
C GLN A 30 2.48 8.67 -8.89
N LEU A 31 2.97 8.30 -7.70
CA LEU A 31 2.62 7.02 -7.09
C LEU A 31 1.11 6.91 -6.86
N ILE A 32 0.49 7.94 -6.28
CA ILE A 32 -0.95 7.96 -6.03
C ILE A 32 -1.74 7.91 -7.34
N ASP A 33 -1.39 8.72 -8.34
CA ASP A 33 -2.07 8.71 -9.64
C ASP A 33 -1.98 7.33 -10.31
N ILE A 34 -0.83 6.65 -10.20
CA ILE A 34 -0.66 5.28 -10.71
C ILE A 34 -1.51 4.29 -9.93
N LEU A 35 -1.50 4.34 -8.59
CA LEU A 35 -2.31 3.45 -7.76
C LEU A 35 -3.81 3.65 -8.05
N LYS A 36 -4.27 4.89 -8.24
CA LYS A 36 -5.65 5.18 -8.64
C LYS A 36 -5.97 4.66 -10.04
N THR A 37 -5.06 4.81 -10.99
CA THR A 37 -5.24 4.35 -12.39
C THR A 37 -5.24 2.83 -12.50
N ARG A 38 -4.41 2.17 -11.69
CA ARG A 38 -4.30 0.71 -11.62
C ARG A 38 -5.15 0.12 -10.49
N ASN A 39 -6.11 0.87 -9.97
CA ASN A 39 -6.98 0.40 -8.92
C ASN A 39 -7.77 -0.82 -9.42
N VAL A 40 -7.70 -1.90 -8.66
CA VAL A 40 -8.33 -3.18 -8.95
C VAL A 40 -8.93 -3.73 -7.66
N LYS A 41 -9.88 -4.66 -7.80
CA LYS A 41 -10.34 -5.42 -6.64
C LYS A 41 -9.20 -6.28 -6.11
N ILE A 42 -9.10 -6.36 -4.79
CA ILE A 42 -8.05 -7.11 -4.10
C ILE A 42 -8.45 -8.58 -4.08
N GLU A 43 -7.86 -9.37 -4.96
CA GLU A 43 -8.22 -10.79 -5.12
C GLU A 43 -7.18 -11.73 -4.52
N ASN A 44 -5.91 -11.30 -4.51
CA ASN A 44 -4.79 -12.15 -4.20
C ASN A 44 -4.13 -11.79 -2.87
N VAL A 45 -4.67 -10.85 -2.10
CA VAL A 45 -4.08 -10.45 -0.80
C VAL A 45 -4.95 -10.90 0.36
N THR A 46 -4.32 -11.45 1.39
CA THR A 46 -4.94 -11.72 2.69
C THR A 46 -4.48 -10.69 3.71
N TRP A 47 -5.36 -10.34 4.65
CA TRP A 47 -5.06 -9.48 5.79
C TRP A 47 -5.08 -10.30 7.07
N ASN A 48 -3.94 -10.35 7.78
CA ASN A 48 -3.77 -11.18 8.98
C ASN A 48 -4.21 -12.64 8.79
N GLY A 49 -3.87 -13.21 7.62
CA GLY A 49 -4.25 -14.58 7.24
C GLY A 49 -5.70 -14.76 6.80
N ASN A 50 -6.55 -13.73 6.92
CA ASN A 50 -7.94 -13.77 6.49
C ASN A 50 -8.09 -13.28 5.05
N ARG A 51 -9.00 -13.89 4.30
CA ARG A 51 -9.40 -13.38 2.98
C ARG A 51 -10.30 -12.18 3.18
N ILE A 52 -10.14 -11.18 2.33
CA ILE A 52 -11.01 -10.00 2.30
C ILE A 52 -12.34 -10.39 1.68
N SER A 53 -13.45 -10.04 2.33
CA SER A 53 -14.78 -10.31 1.80
C SER A 53 -15.06 -9.48 0.54
N ASP A 54 -15.97 -9.93 -0.33
CA ASP A 54 -16.28 -9.19 -1.56
C ASP A 54 -16.89 -7.80 -1.30
N VAL A 55 -17.52 -7.60 -0.14
CA VAL A 55 -18.02 -6.29 0.31
C VAL A 55 -16.83 -5.38 0.63
N GLU A 56 -15.91 -5.83 1.49
CA GLU A 56 -14.71 -5.06 1.86
C GLU A 56 -13.84 -4.75 0.64
N LYS A 57 -13.69 -5.69 -0.30
CA LYS A 57 -12.99 -5.43 -1.58
C LYS A 57 -13.61 -4.24 -2.33
N GLY A 58 -14.94 -4.14 -2.33
CA GLY A 58 -15.67 -3.01 -2.92
C GLY A 58 -15.41 -1.70 -2.19
N GLU A 59 -15.41 -1.73 -0.86
CA GLU A 59 -15.11 -0.57 -0.01
C GLU A 59 -13.68 -0.05 -0.23
N HIS A 60 -12.69 -0.95 -0.27
CA HIS A 60 -11.29 -0.59 -0.53
C HIS A 60 -11.11 0.00 -1.92
N TYR A 61 -11.74 -0.59 -2.94
CA TYR A 61 -11.71 -0.07 -4.31
C TYR A 61 -12.28 1.35 -4.39
N GLU A 62 -13.47 1.59 -3.82
CA GLU A 62 -14.10 2.91 -3.82
C GLU A 62 -13.32 3.92 -2.97
N ALA A 63 -12.74 3.51 -1.84
CA ALA A 63 -11.89 4.36 -1.02
C ALA A 63 -10.67 4.89 -1.80
N ILE A 64 -10.01 4.04 -2.59
CA ILE A 64 -8.86 4.44 -3.42
C ILE A 64 -9.31 5.35 -4.57
N LYS A 65 -10.40 5.00 -5.25
CA LYS A 65 -10.95 5.78 -6.36
C LYS A 65 -11.33 7.20 -5.93
N ASN A 66 -11.98 7.31 -4.77
CA ASN A 66 -12.45 8.58 -4.21
C ASN A 66 -11.39 9.30 -3.36
N TYR A 67 -10.18 8.75 -3.23
CA TYR A 67 -9.10 9.38 -2.46
C TYR A 67 -8.76 10.76 -3.02
N ASP A 68 -8.83 11.79 -2.18
CA ASP A 68 -8.51 13.16 -2.56
C ASP A 68 -6.99 13.39 -2.59
N LYS A 69 -6.48 13.69 -3.78
CA LYS A 69 -5.07 14.03 -3.96
C LYS A 69 -4.74 15.48 -3.58
N GLY A 70 -5.73 16.38 -3.51
CA GLY A 70 -5.52 17.75 -3.06
C GLY A 70 -5.06 17.83 -1.60
N GLY A 71 -5.52 16.89 -0.77
CA GLY A 71 -5.17 16.75 0.64
C GLY A 71 -3.81 16.10 0.95
N ILE A 72 -2.95 15.79 -0.04
CA ILE A 72 -1.68 15.07 0.20
C ILE A 72 -0.79 15.79 1.23
N ASN A 73 -0.85 17.13 1.31
CA ASN A 73 -0.10 17.91 2.30
C ASN A 73 -0.56 17.67 3.75
N GLY A 74 -1.82 17.29 3.99
CA GLY A 74 -2.32 16.79 5.28
C GLY A 74 -1.87 15.34 5.57
N GLY A 75 -1.41 14.66 4.52
CA GLY A 75 -0.89 13.31 4.56
C GLY A 75 -1.95 12.22 4.64
N HIS A 76 -1.51 10.96 4.58
CA HIS A 76 -2.40 9.81 4.63
C HIS A 76 -2.68 9.38 6.07
N LEU A 77 -3.93 8.99 6.36
CA LEU A 77 -4.31 8.36 7.63
C LEU A 77 -4.27 6.85 7.44
N CYS A 78 -3.13 6.26 7.82
CA CYS A 78 -2.94 4.82 7.75
C CYS A 78 -3.67 4.14 8.92
N SER A 79 -4.63 3.28 8.61
CA SER A 79 -5.39 2.49 9.58
C SER A 79 -4.83 1.06 9.69
N SER A 80 -5.49 0.19 10.46
CA SER A 80 -5.07 -1.19 10.65
C SER A 80 -5.28 -2.10 9.42
N CYS A 81 -6.26 -1.80 8.57
CA CYS A 81 -6.48 -2.46 7.29
C CYS A 81 -6.51 -1.38 6.20
N ASP A 82 -5.32 -1.01 5.73
CA ASP A 82 -5.16 0.14 4.84
C ASP A 82 -5.39 -0.24 3.38
N SER A 83 -6.33 0.46 2.72
CA SER A 83 -6.68 0.21 1.31
C SER A 83 -5.48 0.33 0.36
N PHE A 84 -4.57 1.28 0.59
CA PHE A 84 -3.40 1.43 -0.26
C PHE A 84 -2.36 0.36 0.00
N LEU A 85 -2.14 -0.06 1.26
CA LEU A 85 -1.23 -1.18 1.54
C LEU A 85 -1.73 -2.48 0.89
N LEU A 86 -3.04 -2.72 0.91
CA LEU A 86 -3.65 -3.84 0.19
C LEU A 86 -3.39 -3.76 -1.31
N LEU A 87 -3.67 -2.61 -1.93
CA LEU A 87 -3.47 -2.44 -3.36
C LEU A 87 -2.00 -2.52 -3.76
N ILE A 88 -1.09 -2.00 -2.94
CA ILE A 88 0.36 -2.11 -3.18
C ILE A 88 0.78 -3.59 -3.15
N SER A 89 0.30 -4.37 -2.18
CA SER A 89 0.57 -5.80 -2.11
C SER A 89 0.04 -6.55 -3.34
N GLU A 90 -1.14 -6.18 -3.83
CA GLU A 90 -1.77 -6.74 -5.04
C GLU A 90 -0.97 -6.39 -6.31
N ILE A 91 -0.72 -5.10 -6.57
CA ILE A 91 -0.13 -4.62 -7.83
C ILE A 91 1.34 -5.02 -7.96
N PHE A 92 2.11 -4.88 -6.89
CA PHE A 92 3.56 -5.09 -6.94
C PHE A 92 3.98 -6.55 -6.67
N GLU A 93 3.02 -7.41 -6.31
CA GLU A 93 3.25 -8.81 -5.94
C GLU A 93 4.31 -8.89 -4.82
N VAL A 94 4.03 -8.18 -3.72
CA VAL A 94 4.88 -8.08 -2.51
C VAL A 94 4.06 -8.37 -1.26
N ASN A 95 4.70 -8.92 -0.24
CA ASN A 95 4.11 -9.01 1.10
C ASN A 95 4.41 -7.72 1.86
N ILE A 96 3.56 -7.36 2.80
CA ILE A 96 3.77 -6.23 3.69
C ILE A 96 3.57 -6.68 5.13
N LYS A 97 4.56 -6.41 5.98
CA LYS A 97 4.45 -6.45 7.43
C LYS A 97 4.40 -5.02 7.95
N HIS A 98 3.38 -4.69 8.73
CA HIS A 98 3.14 -3.36 9.22
C HIS A 98 2.95 -3.38 10.74
N LEU A 99 3.88 -2.75 11.46
CA LEU A 99 3.81 -2.58 12.90
C LEU A 99 3.16 -1.23 13.24
N TYR A 100 1.88 -1.22 13.61
CA TYR A 100 1.17 0.00 14.01
C TYR A 100 0.90 -0.02 15.52
N LEU A 101 1.42 0.95 16.25
CA LEU A 101 1.24 1.03 17.71
C LEU A 101 1.53 -0.31 18.43
N ASN A 102 2.60 -1.00 18.03
CA ASN A 102 3.01 -2.33 18.51
C ASN A 102 2.06 -3.50 18.16
N VAL A 103 1.09 -3.28 17.27
CA VAL A 103 0.27 -4.33 16.68
C VAL A 103 0.83 -4.66 15.31
N GLU A 104 1.27 -5.91 15.12
CA GLU A 104 1.72 -6.41 13.83
C GLU A 104 0.53 -6.77 12.94
N MET A 105 0.59 -6.35 11.70
CA MET A 105 -0.41 -6.61 10.68
C MET A 105 0.27 -7.08 9.41
N GLU A 106 -0.33 -8.06 8.75
CA GLU A 106 0.24 -8.71 7.58
C GLU A 106 -0.70 -8.59 6.39
N TYR A 107 -0.12 -8.18 5.26
CA TYR A 107 -0.76 -8.14 3.96
C TYR A 107 0.01 -9.10 3.06
N LEU A 108 -0.52 -10.31 2.86
CA LEU A 108 0.21 -11.38 2.18
C LEU A 108 -0.39 -11.64 0.81
N ASN A 109 0.42 -11.49 -0.24
CA ASN A 109 0.03 -11.84 -1.58
C ASN A 109 0.14 -13.37 -1.76
N THR A 110 -1.01 -14.01 -1.95
CA THR A 110 -1.20 -15.46 -2.07
C THR A 110 -0.88 -16.01 -3.45
N LYS A 111 -0.86 -15.18 -4.48
CA LYS A 111 -0.54 -15.59 -5.85
C LYS A 111 0.97 -15.67 -6.05
N LYS A 112 1.68 -14.60 -5.71
CA LYS A 112 3.13 -14.51 -5.85
C LYS A 112 3.66 -13.38 -4.98
N SER A 113 4.76 -13.62 -4.29
CA SER A 113 5.48 -12.58 -3.56
C SER A 113 6.97 -12.71 -3.78
N ASN A 114 7.59 -11.64 -4.30
CA ASN A 114 9.03 -11.62 -4.56
C ASN A 114 9.83 -11.09 -3.37
N LYS A 115 9.17 -10.37 -2.45
CA LYS A 115 9.79 -9.80 -1.25
C LYS A 115 8.74 -9.38 -0.22
N THR A 116 9.20 -9.16 1.00
CA THR A 116 8.39 -8.59 2.08
C THR A 116 8.87 -7.18 2.40
N LEU A 117 8.01 -6.20 2.20
CA LEU A 117 8.21 -4.83 2.68
C LEU A 117 7.83 -4.78 4.15
N LYS A 118 8.62 -4.06 4.95
CA LYS A 118 8.33 -3.90 6.37
C LYS A 118 8.21 -2.43 6.70
N PHE A 119 7.14 -2.09 7.41
CA PHE A 119 6.85 -0.73 7.84
C PHE A 119 6.51 -0.69 9.32
N ALA A 120 6.77 0.44 9.94
CA ALA A 120 6.26 0.78 11.25
C ALA A 120 5.56 2.14 11.20
N SER A 121 4.51 2.30 12.00
CA SER A 121 3.85 3.59 12.17
C SER A 121 3.28 3.81 13.56
N ASN A 122 3.05 5.08 13.86
CA ASN A 122 2.36 5.56 15.06
C ASN A 122 1.30 6.60 14.66
N ARG A 123 0.77 7.36 15.63
CA ARG A 123 -0.30 8.35 15.39
C ARG A 123 0.07 9.46 14.39
N GLY A 124 1.36 9.70 14.14
CA GLY A 124 1.81 10.83 13.30
C GLY A 124 2.85 10.48 12.24
N HIS A 125 3.50 9.31 12.33
CA HIS A 125 4.61 8.93 11.46
C HIS A 125 4.49 7.51 10.91
N PHE A 126 5.06 7.30 9.72
CA PHE A 126 5.19 6.02 9.03
C PHE A 126 6.60 5.94 8.42
N TRP A 127 7.29 4.82 8.59
CA TRP A 127 8.65 4.62 8.06
C TRP A 127 8.92 3.15 7.72
N GLY A 128 9.86 2.91 6.81
CA GLY A 128 10.35 1.57 6.50
C GLY A 128 11.30 1.04 7.59
N ILE A 129 11.23 -0.26 7.85
CA ILE A 129 12.14 -0.97 8.76
C ILE A 129 12.90 -2.06 7.97
N LYS A 130 14.13 -2.38 8.39
CA LYS A 130 14.98 -3.39 7.74
C LYS A 130 14.59 -4.81 8.16
#